data_AF-A0A1L8DUH7-F1
#
_entry.id   AF-A0A1L8DUH7-F1
#
_cell.length_a   1.000
_cell.length_b   1.000
_cell.length_c   1.000
_cell.angle_alpha   90.00
_cell.angle_beta   90.00
_cell.angle_gamma   90.00
#
_symmetry.space_group_name_H-M   'P 1'
#
loop_
_entity.id
_entity.type
_entity.pdbx_description
1 polymer ?
#
loop_
_entity_poly.entity_id
_entity_poly.type
_entity_poly.pdbx_seq_one_letter_code
_entity_poly.pdbx_strand_id
1 'polypeptide(L)'
;REVCFDLVFIKKSLIFCNNPLIYLHKYRGKSINNHSMEFNQRIMSQDKRNYYEILGCSMDANPEELKKSYQSLILKHHPDKRSVAEEHDETFHLIDTAYKVLRDAELRKIYDAELLQKEFCSMPLVFDTVNRKEFVWDEESDLMCRTCRCGGTYILPEEDEFVDNESIFVACDECSLVIEVLIK
;
A
#
# COMPACT_ATOMS: atom_id res chain seq x y z
N ARG A 1 -0.42 -2.47 38.28
CA ARG A 1 -0.28 -1.20 37.52
C ARG A 1 0.47 -1.54 36.23
N GLU A 2 0.01 -2.49 35.41
CA GLU A 2 -1.23 -2.51 34.62
C GLU A 2 -1.44 -1.26 33.76
N VAL A 3 -1.58 -1.58 32.46
CA VAL A 3 -2.02 -0.80 31.29
C VAL A 3 -1.08 0.27 30.73
N CYS A 4 -0.42 -0.05 29.59
CA CYS A 4 -0.18 0.80 28.41
C CYS A 4 1.07 0.34 27.61
N PHE A 5 1.01 -0.79 26.90
CA PHE A 5 2.10 -1.16 25.97
C PHE A 5 1.65 -1.91 24.71
N ASP A 6 0.41 -1.72 24.24
CA ASP A 6 -0.12 -2.49 23.09
C ASP A 6 -0.59 -1.67 21.88
N LEU A 7 -0.33 -0.36 21.82
CA LEU A 7 -0.76 0.49 20.70
C LEU A 7 0.36 0.90 19.71
N VAL A 8 1.63 0.70 20.06
CA VAL A 8 2.77 1.03 19.19
C VAL A 8 3.04 -0.09 18.16
N PHE A 9 2.79 -1.35 18.54
CA PHE A 9 3.05 -2.51 17.68
C PHE A 9 2.01 -2.65 16.55
N ILE A 10 0.73 -2.36 16.83
CA ILE A 10 -0.35 -2.45 15.84
C ILE A 10 -0.28 -1.30 14.81
N LYS A 11 0.21 -0.11 15.19
CA LYS A 11 0.42 0.99 14.25
C LYS A 11 1.59 0.77 13.30
N LYS A 12 2.65 0.06 13.71
CA LYS A 12 3.77 -0.32 12.83
C LYS A 12 3.35 -1.30 11.72
N SER A 13 2.37 -2.20 11.95
CA SER A 13 1.91 -3.13 10.91
C SER A 13 0.97 -2.52 9.86
N LEU A 14 0.15 -1.52 10.22
CA LEU A 14 -0.84 -0.97 9.28
C LEU A 14 -0.31 0.16 8.38
N ILE A 15 0.71 0.89 8.83
CA ILE A 15 1.29 2.01 8.07
C ILE A 15 2.33 1.54 7.04
N PHE A 16 3.01 0.42 7.30
CA PHE A 16 4.20 0.02 6.54
C PHE A 16 4.00 -1.14 5.56
N CYS A 17 2.87 -1.85 5.60
CA CYS A 17 2.66 -3.03 4.75
C CYS A 17 2.27 -2.73 3.29
N ASN A 18 2.01 -1.48 2.91
CA ASN A 18 1.47 -1.14 1.58
C ASN A 18 2.30 -0.13 0.77
N ASN A 19 3.52 0.21 1.20
CA ASN A 19 4.36 1.14 0.45
C ASN A 19 5.59 0.43 -0.17
N PRO A 20 5.58 0.17 -1.50
CA PRO A 20 6.66 -0.56 -2.17
C PRO A 20 7.99 0.22 -2.26
N LEU A 21 8.03 1.49 -1.87
CA LEU A 21 9.21 2.36 -1.97
C LEU A 21 10.01 2.50 -0.67
N ILE A 22 9.60 1.84 0.43
CA ILE A 22 10.31 1.90 1.71
C ILE A 22 11.22 0.67 1.83
N TYR A 23 12.52 0.88 1.74
CA TYR A 23 13.50 -0.19 1.99
C TYR A 23 13.57 -0.48 3.48
N LEU A 24 13.21 -1.71 3.87
CA LEU A 24 13.32 -2.20 5.25
C LEU A 24 14.29 -3.37 5.28
N HIS A 25 15.46 -3.18 5.89
CA HIS A 25 16.39 -4.27 6.11
C HIS A 25 15.83 -5.20 7.21
N LYS A 26 15.50 -6.45 6.86
CA LYS A 26 15.03 -7.46 7.83
C LYS A 26 16.20 -7.90 8.71
N TYR A 27 16.13 -7.64 10.02
CA TYR A 27 17.02 -8.27 10.99
C TYR A 27 16.67 -9.75 11.22
N ARG A 28 17.71 -10.59 11.28
CA ARG A 28 17.65 -12.01 11.64
C ARG A 28 17.12 -12.21 13.07
N GLY A 29 16.04 -12.98 13.19
CA GLY A 29 15.83 -13.91 14.31
C GLY A 29 14.99 -13.43 15.51
N LYS A 30 13.68 -13.71 15.47
CA LYS A 30 12.94 -14.40 16.56
C LYS A 30 11.55 -14.81 16.06
N SER A 31 11.21 -16.07 16.31
CA SER A 31 9.96 -16.73 15.90
C SER A 31 8.73 -15.95 16.37
N ILE A 32 7.88 -15.54 15.42
CA ILE A 32 6.53 -15.03 15.71
C ILE A 32 5.55 -16.12 15.29
N ASN A 33 4.69 -16.53 16.22
CA ASN A 33 3.76 -17.63 16.08
C ASN A 33 2.78 -17.42 14.90
N ASN A 34 2.61 -18.47 14.09
CA ASN A 34 1.88 -18.52 12.82
C ASN A 34 0.34 -18.36 12.90
N HIS A 35 -0.23 -17.88 14.01
CA HIS A 35 -1.69 -17.96 14.22
C HIS A 35 -2.49 -16.69 13.83
N SER A 36 -1.85 -15.68 13.25
CA SER A 36 -2.52 -14.42 12.83
C SER A 36 -2.46 -14.15 11.32
N MET A 37 -2.05 -15.14 10.51
CA MET A 37 -1.87 -14.99 9.06
C MET A 37 -3.11 -15.32 8.23
N GLU A 38 -4.06 -16.10 8.76
CA GLU A 38 -5.14 -16.65 7.92
C GLU A 38 -6.32 -15.69 7.69
N PHE A 39 -6.49 -14.63 8.49
CA PHE A 39 -7.65 -13.74 8.35
C PHE A 39 -7.41 -12.61 7.33
N ASN A 40 -6.20 -12.06 7.26
CA ASN A 40 -5.85 -10.97 6.36
C ASN A 40 -5.51 -11.43 4.93
N GLN A 41 -5.34 -12.74 4.73
CA GLN A 41 -4.98 -13.31 3.44
C GLN A 41 -6.17 -13.41 2.47
N ARG A 42 -7.41 -13.18 2.94
CA ARG A 42 -8.63 -13.33 2.12
C ARG A 42 -9.10 -12.05 1.43
N ILE A 43 -8.51 -10.88 1.73
CA ILE A 43 -8.85 -9.58 1.12
C ILE A 43 -7.82 -9.16 0.05
N MET A 44 -6.68 -9.86 -0.05
CA MET A 44 -5.54 -9.48 -0.91
C MET A 44 -5.45 -10.25 -2.24
N SER A 45 -6.57 -10.70 -2.79
CA SER A 45 -6.57 -11.35 -4.10
C SER A 45 -7.91 -11.20 -4.80
N GLN A 46 -8.06 -10.12 -5.57
CA GLN A 46 -8.46 -10.15 -6.98
C GLN A 46 -8.71 -8.70 -7.43
N ASP A 47 -7.96 -8.30 -8.46
CA ASP A 47 -7.91 -6.99 -9.13
C ASP A 47 -7.29 -5.80 -8.38
N LYS A 48 -6.16 -5.31 -8.92
CA LYS A 48 -5.58 -3.99 -8.61
C LYS A 48 -6.42 -2.82 -9.17
N ARG A 49 -7.58 -3.10 -9.75
CA ARG A 49 -8.41 -2.13 -10.47
C ARG A 49 -9.39 -1.45 -9.54
N ASN A 50 -9.49 -0.13 -9.62
CA ASN A 50 -10.43 0.65 -8.84
C ASN A 50 -11.88 0.39 -9.32
N TYR A 51 -12.89 0.57 -8.46
CA TYR A 51 -14.30 0.37 -8.83
C TYR A 51 -14.74 1.32 -9.96
N TYR A 52 -14.17 2.52 -10.01
CA TYR A 52 -14.37 3.46 -11.11
C TYR A 52 -13.81 2.93 -12.43
N GLU A 53 -12.65 2.27 -12.41
CA GLU A 53 -12.02 1.64 -13.57
C GLU A 53 -12.79 0.41 -14.04
N ILE A 54 -13.29 -0.40 -13.10
CA ILE A 54 -14.14 -1.57 -13.38
C ILE A 54 -15.43 -1.13 -14.10
N LEU A 55 -16.02 -0.01 -13.66
CA LEU A 55 -17.18 0.59 -14.32
C LEU A 55 -16.81 1.50 -15.50
N GLY A 56 -15.53 1.72 -15.80
CA GLY A 56 -15.09 2.59 -16.90
C GLY A 56 -15.62 4.04 -16.80
N CYS A 57 -15.70 4.57 -15.58
CA CYS A 57 -16.25 5.90 -15.31
C CYS A 57 -15.24 6.78 -14.53
N SER A 58 -15.44 8.10 -14.57
CA SER A 58 -14.63 9.04 -13.78
C SER A 58 -15.01 8.98 -12.29
N MET A 59 -14.09 9.36 -11.40
CA MET A 59 -14.39 9.59 -9.98
C MET A 59 -15.46 10.65 -9.76
N ASP A 60 -15.60 11.60 -10.69
CA ASP A 60 -16.63 12.64 -10.68
C ASP A 60 -17.96 12.20 -11.32
N ALA A 61 -18.10 10.93 -11.71
CA ALA A 61 -19.27 10.46 -12.44
C ALA A 61 -20.57 10.67 -11.65
N ASN A 62 -21.57 11.19 -12.35
CA ASN A 62 -22.91 11.40 -11.82
C ASN A 62 -23.65 10.04 -11.68
N PRO A 63 -24.67 9.88 -10.81
CA PRO A 63 -25.29 8.56 -10.61
C PRO A 63 -26.03 8.07 -11.86
N GLU A 64 -26.45 8.97 -12.76
CA GLU A 64 -27.00 8.60 -14.06
C GLU A 64 -25.96 7.95 -14.98
N GLU A 65 -24.72 8.44 -14.95
CA GLU A 65 -23.60 7.91 -15.75
C GLU A 65 -23.16 6.55 -15.21
N LEU A 66 -23.06 6.41 -13.88
CA LEU A 66 -22.81 5.13 -13.21
C LEU A 66 -23.84 4.07 -13.62
N LYS A 67 -25.13 4.44 -13.61
CA LYS A 67 -26.22 3.55 -14.01
C LYS A 67 -26.14 3.16 -15.48
N LYS A 68 -25.85 4.10 -16.38
CA LYS A 68 -25.70 3.83 -17.82
C LYS A 68 -24.53 2.89 -18.08
N SER A 69 -23.38 3.13 -17.43
CA SER A 69 -22.20 2.28 -17.60
C SER A 69 -22.45 0.86 -17.08
N TYR A 70 -23.04 0.73 -15.88
CA TYR A 70 -23.44 -0.55 -15.31
C TYR A 70 -24.37 -1.34 -16.25
N GLN A 71 -25.41 -0.70 -16.80
CA GLN A 71 -26.32 -1.37 -17.73
C GLN A 71 -25.61 -1.87 -18.99
N SER A 72 -24.71 -1.07 -19.56
CA SER A 72 -23.91 -1.46 -20.72
C SER A 72 -23.02 -2.67 -20.44
N LEU A 73 -22.33 -2.67 -19.29
CA LEU A 73 -21.44 -3.74 -18.86
C LEU A 73 -22.20 -5.03 -18.53
N ILE A 74 -23.31 -4.94 -17.81
CA ILE A 74 -24.15 -6.11 -17.48
C ILE A 74 -24.69 -6.76 -18.76
N LEU A 75 -25.14 -5.97 -19.74
CA LEU A 75 -25.64 -6.52 -21.01
C LEU A 75 -24.57 -7.26 -21.82
N LYS A 76 -23.29 -6.87 -21.65
CA LYS A 76 -22.12 -7.46 -22.30
C LYS A 76 -21.62 -8.71 -21.56
N HIS A 77 -21.69 -8.70 -20.23
CA HIS A 77 -21.17 -9.74 -19.34
C HIS A 77 -22.26 -10.63 -18.71
N HIS A 78 -23.51 -10.58 -19.21
CA HIS A 78 -24.61 -11.36 -18.66
C HIS A 78 -24.37 -12.88 -18.83
N PRO A 79 -24.55 -13.71 -17.79
CA PRO A 79 -24.25 -15.14 -17.84
C PRO A 79 -25.09 -15.91 -18.87
N ASP A 80 -26.34 -15.46 -19.11
CA ASP A 80 -27.28 -16.10 -20.06
C ASP A 80 -26.83 -16.02 -21.53
N LYS A 81 -25.94 -15.10 -21.90
CA LYS A 81 -25.52 -14.90 -23.29
C LYS A 81 -24.35 -15.78 -23.72
N ARG A 82 -23.72 -16.57 -22.84
CA ARG A 82 -22.50 -17.33 -23.17
C ARG A 82 -22.41 -18.68 -22.44
N SER A 83 -22.07 -19.71 -23.20
CA SER A 83 -21.83 -21.07 -22.72
C SER A 83 -20.37 -21.23 -22.24
N VAL A 84 -20.21 -21.55 -20.95
CA VAL A 84 -19.04 -22.21 -20.33
C VAL A 84 -17.71 -21.43 -20.38
N ALA A 85 -17.36 -20.71 -19.31
CA ALA A 85 -15.96 -20.50 -18.87
C ALA A 85 -15.92 -19.83 -17.48
N GLU A 86 -15.17 -20.45 -16.57
CA GLU A 86 -15.01 -20.11 -15.14
C GLU A 86 -14.40 -18.72 -14.87
N GLU A 87 -13.82 -18.05 -15.88
CA GLU A 87 -13.24 -16.70 -15.77
C GLU A 87 -14.29 -15.57 -15.80
N HIS A 88 -15.54 -15.85 -16.20
CA HIS A 88 -16.55 -14.81 -16.41
C HIS A 88 -17.41 -14.48 -15.18
N ASP A 89 -17.56 -15.43 -14.25
CA ASP A 89 -18.33 -15.20 -13.01
C ASP A 89 -17.67 -14.11 -12.16
N GLU A 90 -16.35 -14.13 -12.04
CA GLU A 90 -15.60 -13.14 -11.27
C GLU A 90 -15.79 -11.73 -11.82
N THR A 91 -15.75 -11.55 -13.16
CA THR A 91 -15.91 -10.22 -13.78
C THR A 91 -17.32 -9.67 -13.58
N PHE A 92 -18.36 -10.50 -13.71
CA PHE A 92 -19.74 -10.09 -13.46
C PHE A 92 -19.94 -9.68 -12.00
N HIS A 93 -19.42 -10.48 -11.07
CA HIS A 93 -19.48 -10.18 -9.63
C HIS A 93 -18.72 -8.90 -9.27
N LEU A 94 -17.58 -8.64 -9.90
CA LEU A 94 -16.82 -7.39 -9.71
C LEU A 94 -17.59 -6.16 -10.19
N ILE A 95 -18.21 -6.22 -11.39
CA ILE A 95 -19.04 -5.13 -11.92
C ILE A 95 -20.23 -4.84 -11.00
N ASP A 96 -20.90 -5.90 -10.52
CA ASP A 96 -22.05 -5.77 -9.63
C ASP A 96 -21.65 -5.20 -8.25
N THR A 97 -20.53 -5.66 -7.71
CA THR A 97 -19.98 -5.15 -6.44
C THR A 97 -19.57 -3.69 -6.56
N ALA A 98 -18.85 -3.32 -7.63
CA ALA A 98 -18.44 -1.95 -7.88
C ALA A 98 -19.64 -1.00 -7.96
N TYR A 99 -20.69 -1.39 -8.70
CA TYR A 99 -21.90 -0.57 -8.79
C TYR A 99 -22.66 -0.47 -7.47
N LYS A 100 -22.76 -1.56 -6.68
CA LYS A 100 -23.40 -1.53 -5.35
C LYS A 100 -22.72 -0.53 -4.40
N VAL A 101 -21.39 -0.49 -4.40
CA VAL A 101 -20.61 0.46 -3.58
C VAL A 101 -20.75 1.88 -4.10
N LEU A 102 -20.59 2.11 -5.41
CA LEU A 102 -20.57 3.46 -5.99
C LEU A 102 -21.96 4.11 -6.11
N ARG A 103 -23.04 3.32 -6.15
CA ARG A 103 -24.41 3.81 -6.22
C ARG A 103 -24.88 4.42 -4.89
N ASP A 104 -24.47 3.83 -3.76
CA ASP A 104 -24.85 4.30 -2.44
C ASP A 104 -23.92 5.45 -2.02
N ALA A 105 -24.50 6.60 -1.66
CA ALA A 105 -23.74 7.80 -1.34
C ALA A 105 -22.85 7.63 -0.09
N GLU A 106 -23.27 6.84 0.90
CA GLU A 106 -22.49 6.60 2.11
C GLU A 106 -21.37 5.60 1.85
N LEU A 107 -21.65 4.52 1.11
CA LEU A 107 -20.61 3.55 0.74
C LEU A 107 -19.58 4.15 -0.22
N ARG A 108 -20.00 5.01 -1.16
CA ARG A 108 -19.10 5.75 -2.05
C ARG A 108 -18.14 6.64 -1.28
N LYS A 109 -18.62 7.39 -0.27
CA LYS A 109 -17.76 8.22 0.58
C LYS A 109 -16.72 7.40 1.33
N ILE A 110 -17.13 6.26 1.90
CA ILE A 110 -16.21 5.35 2.61
C ILE A 110 -15.17 4.81 1.65
N TYR A 111 -15.59 4.35 0.47
CA TYR A 111 -14.69 3.85 -0.57
C TYR A 111 -13.72 4.92 -1.07
N ASP A 112 -14.18 6.14 -1.33
CA ASP A 112 -13.35 7.26 -1.76
C ASP A 112 -12.33 7.61 -0.66
N ALA A 113 -12.73 7.59 0.61
CA ALA A 113 -11.83 7.80 1.74
C ALA A 113 -10.78 6.67 1.86
N GLU A 114 -11.16 5.42 1.65
CA GLU A 114 -10.23 4.28 1.60
C GLU A 114 -9.25 4.38 0.43
N LEU A 115 -9.72 4.82 -0.74
CA LEU A 115 -8.89 5.02 -1.92
C LEU A 115 -7.84 6.10 -1.66
N LEU A 116 -8.26 7.24 -1.12
CA LEU A 116 -7.36 8.30 -0.67
C LEU A 116 -6.39 7.79 0.39
N GLN A 117 -6.86 7.02 1.38
CA GLN A 117 -5.99 6.46 2.41
C GLN A 117 -4.93 5.53 1.83
N LYS A 118 -5.26 4.75 0.79
CA LYS A 118 -4.28 3.92 0.07
C LYS A 118 -3.24 4.79 -0.64
N GLU A 119 -3.65 5.85 -1.31
CA GLU A 119 -2.74 6.81 -1.94
C GLU A 119 -1.83 7.50 -0.92
N PHE A 120 -2.39 8.00 0.19
CA PHE A 120 -1.61 8.63 1.25
C PHE A 120 -0.70 7.65 1.98
N CYS A 121 -1.10 6.38 2.14
CA CYS A 121 -0.24 5.36 2.74
C CYS A 121 0.88 4.92 1.77
N SER A 122 0.68 5.10 0.46
CA SER A 122 1.72 4.92 -0.56
C SER A 122 2.72 6.07 -0.62
N MET A 123 2.51 7.17 0.12
CA MET A 123 3.46 8.26 0.25
C MET A 123 4.08 8.27 1.66
N PRO A 124 5.40 8.05 1.81
CA PRO A 124 6.03 8.08 3.13
C PRO A 124 6.00 9.51 3.69
N LEU A 125 5.71 9.65 4.99
CA LEU A 125 5.88 10.93 5.70
C LEU A 125 7.38 11.17 5.90
N VAL A 126 7.98 11.92 4.98
CA VAL A 126 9.41 12.26 4.99
C VAL A 126 9.68 13.32 6.06
N PHE A 127 10.59 13.00 6.98
CA PHE A 127 11.02 13.89 8.06
C PHE A 127 12.16 14.83 7.64
N ASP A 128 13.06 14.35 6.79
CA ASP A 128 14.26 15.06 6.37
C ASP A 128 14.68 14.58 4.97
N THR A 129 15.31 15.47 4.19
CA THR A 129 15.88 15.15 2.88
C THR A 129 17.38 15.39 2.95
N VAL A 130 18.16 14.36 2.68
CA VAL A 130 19.61 14.38 2.85
C VAL A 130 20.36 13.84 1.66
N ASN A 131 21.62 14.23 1.53
CA ASN A 131 22.46 13.70 0.47
C ASN A 131 23.10 12.38 0.90
N ARG A 132 23.33 11.48 -0.04
CA ARG A 132 24.08 10.24 0.18
C ARG A 132 25.42 10.45 0.90
N LYS A 133 26.11 11.57 0.61
CA LYS A 133 27.40 11.95 1.21
C LYS A 133 27.35 12.20 2.72
N GLU A 134 26.16 12.36 3.31
CA GLU A 134 25.99 12.55 4.75
C GLU A 134 26.00 11.22 5.52
N PHE A 135 25.95 10.08 4.82
CA PHE A 135 26.09 8.77 5.43
C PHE A 135 27.57 8.42 5.59
N VAL A 136 27.87 7.73 6.68
CA VAL A 136 29.22 7.29 7.05
C VAL A 136 29.28 5.77 6.93
N TRP A 137 30.36 5.27 6.35
CA TRP A 137 30.62 3.84 6.28
C TRP A 137 31.14 3.34 7.63
N ASP A 138 30.48 2.32 8.17
CA ASP A 138 30.88 1.64 9.40
C ASP A 138 31.70 0.38 9.06
N GLU A 139 32.99 0.38 9.39
CA GLU A 139 33.90 -0.72 9.04
C GLU A 139 33.56 -2.03 9.78
N GLU A 140 32.90 -1.94 10.94
CA GLU A 140 32.54 -3.11 11.74
C GLU A 140 31.32 -3.83 11.16
N SER A 141 30.33 -3.05 10.72
CA SER A 141 29.08 -3.59 10.17
C SER A 141 29.10 -3.75 8.64
N ASP A 142 30.11 -3.19 7.95
CA ASP A 142 30.19 -3.11 6.47
C ASP A 142 28.94 -2.45 5.87
N LEU A 143 28.45 -1.39 6.51
CA LEU A 143 27.20 -0.72 6.15
C LEU A 143 27.37 0.79 6.11
N MET A 144 26.65 1.45 5.21
CA MET A 144 26.60 2.91 5.16
C MET A 144 25.43 3.45 5.99
N CYS A 145 25.73 4.22 7.03
CA CYS A 145 24.77 4.56 8.07
C CYS A 145 24.75 6.05 8.45
N ARG A 146 23.62 6.53 8.97
CA ARG A 146 23.45 7.87 9.55
C ARG A 146 22.64 7.77 10.84
N THR A 147 22.97 8.58 11.84
CA THR A 147 22.24 8.58 13.11
C THR A 147 20.87 9.25 12.99
N CYS A 148 19.88 8.68 13.65
CA CYS A 148 18.55 9.24 13.81
C CYS A 148 18.45 10.07 15.10
N ARG A 149 17.57 11.08 15.11
CA ARG A 149 17.31 11.90 16.31
C ARG A 149 16.80 11.10 17.51
N CYS A 150 16.20 9.93 17.29
CA CYS A 150 15.74 9.06 18.36
C CYS A 150 16.86 8.24 19.02
N GLY A 151 18.06 8.22 18.44
CA GLY A 151 19.18 7.36 18.86
C GLY A 151 19.38 6.11 17.98
N GLY A 152 18.41 5.77 17.13
CA GLY A 152 18.52 4.70 16.13
C GLY A 152 19.34 5.11 14.91
N THR A 153 19.30 4.29 13.87
CA THR A 153 20.15 4.43 12.68
C THR A 153 19.34 4.30 11.39
N TYR A 154 19.69 5.12 10.41
CA TYR A 154 19.29 4.96 9.01
C TYR A 154 20.41 4.20 8.29
N ILE A 155 20.05 3.11 7.60
CA ILE A 155 21.00 2.26 6.88
C ILE A 155 20.70 2.37 5.39
N LEU A 156 21.71 2.74 4.62
CA LEU A 156 21.63 2.84 3.17
C LEU A 156 21.98 1.49 2.54
N PRO A 157 21.20 0.98 1.56
CA PRO A 157 21.56 -0.23 0.82
C PRO A 157 22.80 -0.02 -0.05
N GLU A 158 23.38 -1.12 -0.52
CA GLU A 158 24.57 -1.14 -1.37
C GLU A 158 24.29 -0.55 -2.77
N GLU A 159 25.37 -0.08 -3.43
CA GLU A 159 25.30 0.71 -4.67
C GLU A 159 24.61 0.02 -5.84
N ASP A 160 24.65 -1.30 -5.88
CA ASP A 160 24.14 -2.12 -6.98
C ASP A 160 22.60 -2.10 -7.09
N GLU A 161 21.88 -1.52 -6.11
CA GLU A 161 20.42 -1.41 -6.10
C GLU A 161 19.90 -0.03 -6.57
N PHE A 162 20.79 0.92 -6.89
CA PHE A 162 20.37 2.27 -7.27
C PHE A 162 20.22 2.44 -8.78
N VAL A 163 19.06 2.98 -9.20
CA VAL A 163 18.88 3.53 -10.53
C VAL A 163 19.40 4.97 -10.52
N ASP A 164 20.37 5.29 -11.38
CA ASP A 164 21.02 6.60 -11.43
C ASP A 164 19.98 7.74 -11.48
N ASN A 165 20.06 8.67 -10.53
CA ASN A 165 19.22 9.87 -10.33
C ASN A 165 17.89 9.72 -9.58
N GLU A 166 17.59 8.57 -8.97
CA GLU A 166 16.41 8.45 -8.09
C GLU A 166 16.74 8.76 -6.63
N SER A 167 15.84 9.47 -5.93
CA SER A 167 15.86 9.55 -4.48
C SER A 167 15.24 8.29 -3.89
N ILE A 168 15.82 7.81 -2.78
CA ILE A 168 15.30 6.64 -2.07
C ILE A 168 14.77 7.04 -0.70
N PHE A 169 13.81 6.27 -0.16
CA PHE A 169 13.29 6.48 1.18
C PHE A 169 13.83 5.44 2.15
N VAL A 170 14.50 5.91 3.20
CA VAL A 170 15.10 5.07 4.24
C VAL A 170 14.38 5.31 5.56
N ALA A 171 13.87 4.24 6.17
CA ALA A 171 13.26 4.30 7.49
C ALA A 171 14.31 4.08 8.59
N CYS A 172 14.11 4.71 9.74
CA CYS A 172 14.88 4.40 10.93
C CYS A 172 14.48 3.01 11.45
N ASP A 173 15.47 2.23 11.87
CA ASP A 173 15.32 0.91 12.50
C ASP A 173 14.51 0.94 13.81
N GLU A 174 14.67 1.98 14.63
CA GLU A 174 14.05 2.05 15.95
C GLU A 174 12.71 2.80 15.96
N CYS A 175 12.59 3.91 15.23
CA CYS A 175 11.40 4.76 15.28
C CYS A 175 10.49 4.62 14.03
N SER A 176 9.66 5.63 13.77
CA SER A 176 8.77 5.70 12.59
C SER A 176 9.16 6.83 11.63
N LEU A 177 10.33 7.44 11.83
CA LEU A 177 10.84 8.49 10.95
C LEU A 177 11.37 7.87 9.66
N VAL A 178 11.04 8.50 8.54
CA VAL A 178 11.53 8.16 7.20
C VAL A 178 12.25 9.39 6.66
N ILE A 179 13.37 9.19 5.98
CA ILE A 179 14.12 10.26 5.32
C ILE A 179 14.23 9.97 3.83
N GLU A 180 14.30 11.03 3.03
CA GLU A 180 14.62 10.95 1.61
C GLU A 180 16.12 11.11 1.43
N VAL A 181 16.74 10.18 0.71
CA VAL A 181 18.17 10.22 0.39
C VAL A 181 18.34 10.52 -1.09
N LEU A 182 18.99 11.64 -1.40
CA LEU A 182 19.33 12.05 -2.75
C LEU A 182 20.58 11.33 -3.21
N ILE A 183 20.43 10.50 -4.25
CA ILE A 183 21.51 9.78 -4.93
C ILE A 183 21.95 10.63 -6.14
N LYS A 184 22.87 11.56 -5.91
CA LYS A 184 23.49 12.43 -6.92
C LYS A 184 25.01 12.42 -6.78
#